data_AF-A0AAN5X644-F1
#
_entry.id   AF-A0AAN5X644-F1
#
_cell.length_a   1.000
_cell.length_b   1.000
_cell.length_c   1.000
_cell.angle_alpha   90.00
_cell.angle_beta   90.00
_cell.angle_gamma   90.00
#
_symmetry.space_group_name_H-M   'P 1'
#
loop_
_entity.id
_entity.type
_entity.pdbx_description
1 polymer ?
#
loop_
_entity_poly.entity_id
_entity_poly.type
_entity_poly.pdbx_seq_one_letter_code
_entity_poly.pdbx_strand_id
1 'polypeptide(L)'
;MKETKTRYNSLLVSYQRWLNGFTKLAIINGMCHPNIQASHHLMVGSLYFPGAGQMTAVVPQCLYRLIYGSQYPEPVSIVTDMEISLETKQKTLLHHPMLEGILLSECIRLKQRPLANRLISLLQQFSSPEYRHKLVWLCWYDLMMGATLEDWLDNLKRKAPEDLGLWLVGRQEENISLTQIMDEYLLFTGH
;
A
#
# COMPACT_ATOMS: atom_id res chain seq x y z
N MET A 1 -18.41 24.69 15.05
CA MET A 1 -18.85 23.60 14.15
C MET A 1 -18.28 22.30 14.68
N LYS A 2 -19.11 21.34 15.09
CA LYS A 2 -18.62 20.00 15.45
C LYS A 2 -18.23 19.31 14.14
N GLU A 3 -16.96 18.96 13.95
CA GLU A 3 -16.55 18.11 12.83
C GLU A 3 -17.37 16.82 12.89
N THR A 4 -18.22 16.59 11.89
CA THR A 4 -18.93 15.33 11.72
C THR A 4 -17.86 14.27 11.43
N LYS A 5 -17.51 13.49 12.45
CA LYS A 5 -16.48 12.47 12.34
C LYS A 5 -16.97 11.35 11.43
N THR A 6 -16.59 11.40 10.16
CA THR A 6 -16.94 10.37 9.16
C THR A 6 -16.29 9.04 9.50
N ARG A 7 -16.86 7.95 9.01
CA ARG A 7 -16.31 6.61 9.22
C ARG A 7 -14.97 6.47 8.53
N TYR A 8 -14.82 7.02 7.32
CA TYR A 8 -13.53 7.03 6.62
C TYR A 8 -12.45 7.77 7.41
N ASN A 9 -12.78 8.91 8.04
CA ASN A 9 -11.79 9.68 8.80
C ASN A 9 -11.36 8.88 10.04
N SER A 10 -12.30 8.16 10.67
CA SER A 10 -11.98 7.26 11.77
C SER A 10 -11.05 6.11 11.34
N LEU A 11 -11.27 5.54 10.15
CA LEU A 11 -10.40 4.51 9.58
C LEU A 11 -9.00 5.04 9.26
N LEU A 12 -8.91 6.19 8.57
CA LEU A 12 -7.66 6.87 8.23
C LEU A 12 -6.85 7.16 9.50
N VAL A 13 -7.47 7.76 10.51
CA VAL A 13 -6.81 8.06 11.80
C VAL A 13 -6.33 6.78 12.49
N SER A 14 -7.09 5.68 12.39
CA SER A 14 -6.69 4.39 12.96
C SER A 14 -5.43 3.84 12.29
N TYR A 15 -5.41 3.76 10.96
CA TYR A 15 -4.23 3.30 10.22
C TYR A 15 -3.03 4.22 10.39
N GLN A 16 -3.24 5.54 10.30
CA GLN A 16 -2.16 6.50 10.48
C GLN A 16 -1.55 6.39 11.87
N ARG A 17 -2.37 6.21 12.92
CA ARG A 17 -1.89 6.00 14.29
C ARG A 17 -1.06 4.73 14.39
N TRP A 18 -1.54 3.62 13.82
CA TRP A 18 -0.83 2.36 13.83
C TRP A 18 0.52 2.47 13.11
N LEU A 19 0.52 3.02 11.88
CA LEU A 19 1.71 3.19 11.07
C LEU A 19 2.71 4.14 11.72
N ASN A 20 2.25 5.26 12.30
CA ASN A 20 3.11 6.18 13.05
C ASN A 20 3.75 5.50 14.27
N GLY A 21 2.98 4.68 15.00
CA GLY A 21 3.49 3.91 16.12
C GLY A 21 4.61 2.97 15.70
N PHE A 22 4.39 2.20 14.64
CA PHE A 22 5.40 1.30 14.07
C PHE A 22 6.64 2.07 13.60
N THR A 23 6.44 3.15 12.83
CA THR A 23 7.50 3.99 12.27
C THR A 23 8.38 4.61 13.36
N LYS A 24 7.74 5.13 14.42
CA LYS A 24 8.44 5.72 15.56
C LYS A 24 9.34 4.69 16.25
N LEU A 25 8.83 3.48 16.47
CA LEU A 25 9.63 2.40 17.06
C LEU A 25 10.78 2.01 16.13
N ALA A 26 10.55 1.89 14.82
CA ALA A 26 11.60 1.57 13.86
C ALA A 26 12.72 2.63 13.84
N ILE A 27 12.36 3.93 13.85
CA ILE A 27 13.34 5.03 13.90
C ILE A 27 14.15 5.00 15.20
N ILE A 28 13.50 4.86 16.36
CA ILE A 28 14.19 4.86 17.66
C ILE A 28 15.19 3.70 17.78
N ASN A 29 14.89 2.55 17.16
CA ASN A 29 15.77 1.39 17.15
C ASN A 29 16.78 1.42 15.99
N GLY A 30 16.90 2.52 15.25
CA GLY A 30 17.85 2.65 14.13
C GLY A 30 17.51 1.81 12.90
N MET A 31 16.31 1.23 12.84
CA MET A 31 15.83 0.42 11.72
C MET A 31 15.33 1.26 10.55
N CYS A 32 15.05 2.55 10.76
CA CYS A 32 14.63 3.47 9.69
C CYS A 32 15.22 4.85 9.89
N HIS A 33 15.46 5.55 8.79
CA HIS A 33 15.76 6.98 8.80
C HIS A 33 14.49 7.79 9.11
N PRO A 34 14.56 8.91 9.86
CA PRO A 34 13.40 9.75 10.17
C PRO A 34 12.57 10.19 8.96
N ASN A 35 13.22 10.39 7.81
CA ASN A 35 12.55 10.85 6.58
C ASN A 35 11.55 9.83 6.00
N ILE A 36 11.56 8.56 6.44
CA ILE A 36 10.56 7.56 6.03
C ILE A 36 9.11 8.01 6.33
N GLN A 37 8.94 8.92 7.30
CA GLN A 37 7.65 9.49 7.66
C GLN A 37 6.93 10.15 6.49
N ALA A 38 7.68 10.71 5.51
CA ALA A 38 7.10 11.29 4.31
C ALA A 38 6.32 10.25 3.48
N SER A 39 6.87 9.04 3.36
CA SER A 39 6.24 7.91 2.65
C SER A 39 5.12 7.25 3.47
N HIS A 40 5.11 7.44 4.78
CA HIS A 40 4.11 6.89 5.70
C HIS A 40 2.92 7.82 5.96
N HIS A 41 2.81 8.93 5.24
CA HIS A 41 1.60 9.73 5.27
C HIS A 41 0.50 9.07 4.43
N LEU A 42 -0.63 8.78 5.05
CA LEU A 42 -1.77 8.15 4.42
C LEU A 42 -2.84 9.19 4.10
N MET A 43 -3.66 8.90 3.10
CA MET A 43 -4.83 9.70 2.77
C MET A 43 -5.97 8.81 2.26
N VAL A 44 -7.15 9.40 2.13
CA VAL A 44 -8.26 8.74 1.45
C VAL A 44 -8.01 8.84 -0.04
N GLY A 45 -8.16 7.72 -0.73
CA GLY A 45 -8.07 7.62 -2.18
C GLY A 45 -8.97 6.51 -2.68
N SER A 46 -8.62 5.95 -3.82
CA SER A 46 -9.35 4.83 -4.42
C SER A 46 -8.40 3.73 -4.83
N LEU A 47 -8.88 2.50 -4.72
CA LEU A 47 -8.28 1.33 -5.35
C LEU A 47 -9.29 0.76 -6.34
N TYR A 48 -8.78 0.22 -7.43
CA TYR A 48 -9.59 -0.37 -8.48
C TYR A 48 -9.32 -1.87 -8.49
N PHE A 49 -10.40 -2.65 -8.43
CA PHE A 49 -10.32 -4.11 -8.47
C PHE A 49 -11.12 -4.64 -9.66
N PRO A 50 -10.56 -5.61 -10.41
CA PRO A 50 -11.31 -6.29 -11.48
C PRO A 50 -12.63 -6.85 -10.93
N GLY A 51 -13.75 -6.55 -11.61
CA GLY A 51 -15.09 -7.01 -11.24
C GLY A 51 -15.79 -6.24 -10.11
N ALA A 52 -15.06 -5.55 -9.22
CA ALA A 52 -15.65 -4.72 -8.15
C ALA A 52 -15.61 -3.22 -8.45
N GLY A 53 -14.77 -2.78 -9.40
CA GLY A 53 -14.65 -1.39 -9.79
C GLY A 53 -13.86 -0.54 -8.80
N GLN A 54 -14.12 0.76 -8.81
CA GLN A 54 -13.47 1.74 -7.92
C GLN A 54 -14.03 1.63 -6.50
N MET A 55 -13.15 1.48 -5.51
CA MET A 55 -13.52 1.39 -4.11
C MET A 55 -12.72 2.40 -3.27
N THR A 56 -13.40 3.10 -2.36
CA THR A 56 -12.75 4.03 -1.43
C THR A 56 -11.83 3.29 -0.46
N ALA A 57 -10.58 3.75 -0.39
CA ALA A 57 -9.51 3.11 0.36
C ALA A 57 -8.62 4.13 1.07
N VAL A 58 -7.82 3.65 2.01
CA VAL A 58 -6.71 4.42 2.59
C VAL A 58 -5.43 4.06 1.86
N VAL A 59 -4.78 5.04 1.25
CA VAL A 59 -3.63 4.86 0.34
C VAL A 59 -2.45 5.74 0.77
N PRO A 60 -1.21 5.42 0.34
CA PRO A 60 -0.06 6.31 0.55
C PRO A 60 -0.23 7.63 -0.21
N GLN A 61 -0.07 8.76 0.48
CA GLN A 61 -0.26 10.09 -0.11
C GLN A 61 0.76 10.40 -1.20
N CYS A 62 2.00 9.94 -1.05
CA CYS A 62 3.06 10.10 -2.04
C CYS A 62 2.69 9.46 -3.39
N LEU A 63 2.13 8.24 -3.38
CA LEU A 63 1.62 7.57 -4.59
C LEU A 63 0.41 8.28 -5.18
N TYR A 64 -0.50 8.73 -4.33
CA TYR A 64 -1.64 9.51 -4.80
C TYR A 64 -1.18 10.77 -5.56
N ARG A 65 -0.21 11.51 -5.00
CA ARG A 65 0.35 12.70 -5.64
C ARG A 65 1.13 12.37 -6.91
N LEU A 66 1.79 11.22 -6.96
CA LEU A 66 2.46 10.75 -8.18
C LEU A 66 1.46 10.56 -9.33
N ILE A 67 0.31 9.97 -9.04
CA ILE A 67 -0.69 9.60 -10.06
C ILE A 67 -1.60 10.78 -10.43
N TYR A 68 -2.09 11.52 -9.44
CA TYR A 68 -3.13 12.54 -9.61
C TYR A 68 -2.63 13.99 -9.40
N GLY A 69 -1.35 14.18 -9.06
CA GLY A 69 -0.77 15.49 -8.75
C GLY A 69 -1.31 16.09 -7.44
N SER A 70 -1.42 17.41 -7.40
CA SER A 70 -1.92 18.16 -6.22
C SER A 70 -3.45 18.20 -6.11
N GLN A 71 -4.15 17.34 -6.85
CA GLN A 71 -5.60 17.26 -6.79
C GLN A 71 -6.04 16.71 -5.43
N TYR A 72 -7.17 17.21 -4.92
CA TYR A 72 -7.78 16.62 -3.73
C TYR A 72 -8.73 15.49 -4.16
N PRO A 73 -8.81 14.38 -3.41
CA PRO A 73 -9.80 13.35 -3.66
C PRO A 73 -11.20 13.94 -3.66
N GLU A 74 -12.07 13.44 -4.53
CA GLU A 74 -13.48 13.79 -4.47
C GLU A 74 -14.06 13.41 -3.09
N PRO A 75 -14.95 14.24 -2.52
CA PRO A 75 -15.58 13.95 -1.24
C PRO A 75 -16.31 12.60 -1.28
N VAL A 76 -16.05 11.76 -0.27
CA VAL A 76 -16.75 10.48 -0.13
C VAL A 76 -18.23 10.76 0.14
N SER A 77 -19.13 10.17 -0.66
CA SER A 77 -20.57 10.33 -0.46
C SER A 77 -21.00 9.81 0.91
N ILE A 78 -22.05 10.38 1.51
CA ILE A 78 -22.56 9.96 2.83
C ILE A 78 -22.96 8.47 2.82
N VAL A 79 -23.54 8.00 1.71
CA VAL A 79 -23.94 6.59 1.55
C VAL A 79 -22.71 5.69 1.56
N THR A 80 -21.70 6.04 0.76
CA THR A 80 -20.43 5.30 0.71
C THR A 80 -19.74 5.32 2.08
N ASP A 81 -19.72 6.45 2.79
CA ASP A 81 -19.11 6.55 4.12
C ASP A 81 -19.78 5.62 5.13
N MET A 82 -21.12 5.54 5.12
CA MET A 82 -21.88 4.64 6.02
C MET A 82 -21.55 3.16 5.78
N GLU A 83 -21.26 2.76 4.55
CA GLU A 83 -20.89 1.39 4.18
C GLU A 83 -19.44 1.03 4.53
N ILE A 84 -18.61 2.00 4.91
CA ILE A 84 -17.22 1.74 5.26
C ILE A 84 -17.14 0.87 6.50
N SER A 85 -16.60 -0.33 6.30
CA SER A 85 -16.13 -1.17 7.39
C SER A 85 -14.98 -0.47 8.12
N LEU A 86 -15.10 -0.36 9.44
CA LEU A 86 -14.03 0.13 10.33
C LEU A 86 -13.12 -1.01 10.81
N GLU A 87 -13.35 -2.25 10.33
CA GLU A 87 -12.54 -3.39 10.73
C GLU A 87 -11.12 -3.29 10.16
N THR A 88 -10.20 -2.76 10.96
CA THR A 88 -8.77 -2.93 10.72
C THR A 88 -8.36 -4.33 11.17
N LYS A 89 -7.73 -5.12 10.29
CA LYS A 89 -7.27 -6.47 10.65
C LYS A 89 -5.96 -6.39 11.44
N GLN A 90 -6.08 -6.20 12.75
CA GLN A 90 -4.94 -6.07 13.66
C GLN A 90 -3.92 -7.20 13.52
N LYS A 91 -4.37 -8.45 13.32
CA LYS A 91 -3.45 -9.57 13.05
C LYS A 91 -2.61 -9.37 11.79
N THR A 92 -3.21 -8.91 10.69
CA THR A 92 -2.50 -8.61 9.44
C THR A 92 -1.48 -7.50 9.66
N LEU A 93 -1.88 -6.43 10.33
CA LEU A 93 -1.00 -5.32 10.68
C LEU A 93 0.18 -5.78 11.55
N LEU A 94 -0.04 -6.69 12.50
CA LEU A 94 1.03 -7.22 13.36
C LEU A 94 2.05 -8.09 12.60
N HIS A 95 1.62 -8.85 11.58
CA HIS A 95 2.49 -9.77 10.86
C HIS A 95 3.18 -9.15 9.64
N HIS A 96 2.66 -8.02 9.15
CA HIS A 96 3.17 -7.35 7.95
C HIS A 96 3.52 -5.90 8.29
N PRO A 97 4.81 -5.52 8.28
CA PRO A 97 5.24 -4.20 8.71
C PRO A 97 4.83 -3.10 7.72
N MET A 98 4.76 -1.87 8.21
CA MET A 98 4.66 -0.65 7.37
C MET A 98 3.52 -0.67 6.34
N LEU A 99 3.78 -0.17 5.11
CA LEU A 99 2.81 -0.05 4.03
C LEU A 99 2.28 -1.39 3.52
N GLU A 100 3.02 -2.49 3.73
CA GLU A 100 2.55 -3.83 3.38
C GLU A 100 1.34 -4.23 4.22
N GLY A 101 1.41 -4.01 5.54
CA GLY A 101 0.30 -4.31 6.44
C GLY A 101 -0.94 -3.50 6.11
N ILE A 102 -0.78 -2.21 5.77
CA ILE A 102 -1.89 -1.34 5.35
C ILE A 102 -2.53 -1.87 4.06
N LEU A 103 -1.73 -2.21 3.05
CA LEU A 103 -2.21 -2.75 1.77
C LEU A 103 -3.06 -4.00 1.98
N LEU A 104 -2.51 -4.98 2.70
CA LEU A 104 -3.18 -6.26 2.95
C LEU A 104 -4.45 -6.08 3.80
N SER A 105 -4.40 -5.18 4.80
CA SER A 105 -5.59 -4.84 5.61
C SER A 105 -6.68 -4.20 4.74
N GLU A 106 -6.33 -3.30 3.81
CA GLU A 106 -7.28 -2.70 2.88
C GLU A 106 -7.89 -3.73 1.93
N CYS A 107 -7.08 -4.61 1.33
CA CYS A 107 -7.61 -5.70 0.50
C CYS A 107 -8.62 -6.56 1.27
N ILE A 108 -8.30 -6.96 2.51
CA ILE A 108 -9.21 -7.79 3.31
C ILE A 108 -10.49 -7.02 3.69
N ARG A 109 -10.37 -5.75 4.08
CA ARG A 109 -11.50 -4.87 4.44
C ARG A 109 -12.45 -4.68 3.27
N LEU A 110 -11.91 -4.51 2.06
CA LEU A 110 -12.64 -4.34 0.81
C LEU A 110 -13.12 -5.66 0.19
N LYS A 111 -13.15 -6.75 0.98
CA LYS A 111 -13.60 -8.09 0.57
C LYS A 111 -12.75 -8.74 -0.54
N GLN A 112 -11.55 -8.21 -0.82
CA GLN A 112 -10.56 -8.76 -1.75
C GLN A 112 -9.60 -9.74 -1.05
N ARG A 113 -10.14 -10.67 -0.25
CA ARG A 113 -9.35 -11.68 0.47
C ARG A 113 -8.53 -12.61 -0.45
N PRO A 114 -9.06 -13.08 -1.60
CA PRO A 114 -8.28 -13.92 -2.51
C PRO A 114 -7.00 -13.21 -2.99
N LEU A 115 -7.11 -11.93 -3.33
CA LEU A 115 -5.98 -11.10 -3.72
C LEU A 115 -4.98 -10.94 -2.57
N ALA A 116 -5.45 -10.61 -1.36
CA ALA A 116 -4.59 -10.49 -0.18
C ALA A 116 -3.79 -11.78 0.08
N ASN A 117 -4.44 -12.94 -0.02
CA ASN A 117 -3.78 -14.24 0.19
C ASN A 117 -2.73 -14.54 -0.89
N ARG A 118 -3.01 -14.20 -2.16
CA ARG A 118 -2.03 -14.34 -3.26
C ARG A 118 -0.83 -13.42 -3.04
N LEU A 119 -1.06 -12.17 -2.64
CA LEU A 119 0.00 -11.22 -2.30
C LEU A 119 0.86 -11.73 -1.14
N ILE A 120 0.24 -12.20 -0.05
CA ILE A 120 0.97 -12.79 1.08
C ILE A 120 1.83 -13.97 0.61
N SER A 121 1.24 -14.89 -0.15
CA SER A 121 1.96 -16.05 -0.69
C SER A 121 3.13 -15.65 -1.60
N LEU A 122 2.98 -14.55 -2.35
CA LEU A 122 4.03 -14.05 -3.22
C LEU A 122 5.14 -13.38 -2.41
N LEU A 123 4.80 -12.44 -1.51
CA LEU A 123 5.75 -11.70 -0.67
C LEU A 123 6.56 -12.63 0.26
N GLN A 124 5.99 -13.75 0.69
CA GLN A 124 6.69 -14.79 1.46
C GLN A 124 7.76 -15.54 0.66
N GLN A 125 7.68 -15.57 -0.67
CA GLN A 125 8.71 -16.19 -1.51
C GLN A 125 9.98 -15.33 -1.59
N PHE A 126 9.87 -14.03 -1.30
CA PHE A 126 11.00 -13.11 -1.36
C PHE A 126 11.68 -13.01 0.00
N SER A 127 12.93 -13.49 0.06
CA SER A 127 13.81 -13.31 1.22
C SER A 127 14.42 -11.91 1.28
N SER A 128 14.60 -11.24 0.13
CA SER A 128 15.13 -9.87 0.05
C SER A 128 14.08 -8.84 0.51
N PRO A 129 14.37 -8.06 1.58
CA PRO A 129 13.50 -6.96 1.99
C PRO A 129 13.32 -5.93 0.88
N GLU A 130 14.35 -5.70 0.08
CA GLU A 130 14.31 -4.74 -1.04
C GLU A 130 13.21 -5.11 -2.05
N TYR A 131 13.24 -6.35 -2.55
CA TYR A 131 12.25 -6.82 -3.53
C TYR A 131 10.85 -6.83 -2.95
N ARG A 132 10.72 -7.21 -1.67
CA ARG A 132 9.44 -7.18 -0.97
C ARG A 132 8.84 -5.76 -0.94
N HIS A 133 9.63 -4.75 -0.56
CA HIS A 133 9.15 -3.36 -0.59
C HIS A 133 8.81 -2.92 -2.02
N LYS A 134 9.68 -3.21 -3.00
CA LYS A 134 9.42 -2.84 -4.39
C LYS A 134 8.10 -3.41 -4.91
N LEU A 135 7.81 -4.67 -4.60
CA LEU A 135 6.56 -5.32 -4.97
C LEU A 135 5.33 -4.72 -4.28
N VAL A 136 5.45 -4.33 -3.02
CA VAL A 136 4.36 -3.63 -2.30
C VAL A 136 4.05 -2.29 -2.96
N TRP A 137 5.07 -1.53 -3.36
CA TRP A 137 4.91 -0.27 -4.07
C TRP A 137 4.27 -0.43 -5.45
N LEU A 138 4.73 -1.42 -6.23
CA LEU A 138 4.11 -1.75 -7.52
C LEU A 138 2.65 -2.17 -7.35
N CYS A 139 2.34 -2.98 -6.34
CA CYS A 139 0.96 -3.39 -6.07
C CYS A 139 0.07 -2.21 -5.71
N TRP A 140 0.53 -1.27 -4.88
CA TRP A 140 -0.21 -0.05 -4.61
C TRP A 140 -0.47 0.74 -5.89
N TYR A 141 0.58 0.99 -6.66
CA TYR A 141 0.51 1.75 -7.90
C TYR A 141 -0.47 1.14 -8.90
N ASP A 142 -0.33 -0.15 -9.19
CA ASP A 142 -1.16 -0.87 -10.16
C ASP A 142 -2.64 -0.87 -9.72
N LEU A 143 -2.93 -1.08 -8.44
CA LEU A 143 -4.31 -0.99 -7.92
C LEU A 143 -4.88 0.42 -7.98
N MET A 144 -4.08 1.45 -7.77
CA MET A 144 -4.53 2.84 -7.89
C MET A 144 -4.76 3.24 -9.35
N MET A 145 -4.00 2.68 -10.28
CA MET A 145 -4.18 2.88 -11.72
C MET A 145 -5.29 2.01 -12.34
N GLY A 146 -5.79 1.01 -11.61
CA GLY A 146 -6.74 0.02 -12.14
C GLY A 146 -6.15 -0.98 -13.11
N ALA A 147 -4.84 -1.21 -13.03
CA ALA A 147 -4.18 -2.30 -13.73
C ALA A 147 -4.55 -3.65 -13.09
N THR A 148 -4.58 -4.70 -13.91
CA THR A 148 -4.85 -6.07 -13.45
C THR A 148 -3.60 -6.65 -12.79
N LEU A 149 -3.74 -7.07 -11.53
CA LEU A 149 -2.65 -7.78 -10.83
C LEU A 149 -2.57 -9.26 -11.19
N GLU A 150 -3.63 -9.83 -11.77
CA GLU A 150 -3.76 -11.29 -11.94
C GLU A 150 -2.63 -11.88 -12.79
N ASP A 151 -2.28 -11.20 -13.88
CA ASP A 151 -1.26 -11.66 -14.83
C ASP A 151 0.10 -11.81 -14.14
N TRP A 152 0.53 -10.82 -13.36
CA TRP A 152 1.84 -10.91 -12.72
C TRP A 152 1.82 -11.73 -11.43
N LEU A 153 0.74 -11.77 -10.67
CA LEU A 153 0.65 -12.65 -9.49
C LEU A 153 0.80 -14.14 -9.86
N ASP A 154 0.26 -14.56 -11.01
CA ASP A 154 0.42 -15.93 -11.49
C ASP A 154 1.77 -16.17 -12.17
N ASN A 155 2.26 -15.18 -12.92
CA ASN A 155 3.53 -15.30 -13.63
C ASN A 155 4.74 -15.24 -12.69
N LEU A 156 4.76 -14.33 -11.71
CA LEU A 156 5.89 -14.18 -10.79
C LEU A 156 6.01 -15.35 -9.83
N LYS A 157 4.90 -15.96 -9.42
CA LYS A 157 4.93 -17.14 -8.54
C LYS A 157 5.63 -18.35 -9.17
N ARG A 158 5.76 -18.39 -10.50
CA ARG A 158 6.40 -19.49 -11.25
C ARG A 158 7.84 -19.19 -11.65
N LYS A 159 8.32 -17.95 -11.43
CA LYS A 159 9.63 -17.50 -11.86
C LYS A 159 10.71 -17.84 -10.84
N ALA A 160 11.93 -18.09 -11.34
CA ALA A 160 13.10 -18.19 -10.49
C ALA A 160 13.43 -16.81 -9.88
N PRO A 161 14.09 -16.74 -8.70
CA PRO A 161 14.47 -15.46 -8.09
C PRO A 161 15.25 -14.50 -9.00
N GLU A 162 16.07 -15.05 -9.90
CA GLU A 162 16.86 -14.28 -10.88
C GLU A 162 15.97 -13.59 -11.92
N ASP A 163 14.94 -14.29 -12.42
CA ASP A 163 13.97 -13.75 -13.38
C ASP A 163 13.08 -12.66 -12.75
N LEU A 164 12.91 -12.70 -11.43
CA LEU A 164 12.15 -11.69 -10.69
C LEU A 164 12.91 -10.37 -10.63
N GLY A 165 14.23 -10.42 -10.46
CA GLY A 165 15.07 -9.23 -10.53
C GLY A 165 14.97 -8.54 -11.89
N LEU A 166 15.07 -9.31 -12.98
CA LEU A 166 14.90 -8.79 -14.34
C LEU A 166 13.51 -8.19 -14.58
N TRP A 167 12.45 -8.85 -14.07
CA TRP A 167 11.10 -8.30 -14.17
C TRP A 167 10.95 -6.99 -13.40
N LEU A 168 11.50 -6.89 -12.19
CA LEU A 168 11.49 -5.66 -11.41
C LEU A 168 12.22 -4.53 -12.14
N VAL A 169 13.38 -4.81 -12.73
CA VAL A 169 14.13 -3.82 -13.53
C VAL A 169 13.27 -3.32 -14.70
N GLY A 170 12.60 -4.21 -15.44
CA GLY A 170 11.70 -3.81 -16.52
C GLY A 170 10.56 -2.89 -16.04
N ARG A 171 9.92 -3.22 -14.91
CA ARG A 171 8.89 -2.35 -14.30
C ARG A 171 9.44 -1.00 -13.85
N GLN A 172 10.69 -0.97 -13.38
CA GLN A 172 11.35 0.26 -12.96
C GLN A 172 11.68 1.19 -14.15
N GLU A 173 12.08 0.60 -15.28
CA GLU A 173 12.34 1.33 -16.53
C GLU A 173 11.07 1.92 -17.15
N GLU A 174 9.93 1.24 -17.01
CA GLU A 174 8.62 1.73 -17.47
C GLU A 174 8.13 2.96 -16.71
N ASN A 175 8.52 3.14 -15.45
CA ASN A 175 8.05 4.24 -14.62
C ASN A 175 9.17 4.79 -13.71
N ILE A 176 9.99 5.67 -14.29
CA ILE A 176 11.11 6.33 -13.61
C ILE A 176 10.66 7.06 -12.34
N SER A 177 9.51 7.73 -12.38
CA SER A 177 9.02 8.52 -11.25
C SER A 177 8.60 7.63 -10.07
N LEU A 178 7.95 6.49 -10.34
CA LEU A 178 7.64 5.49 -9.32
C LEU A 178 8.93 4.87 -8.75
N THR A 179 9.88 4.55 -9.62
CA THR A 179 11.20 4.04 -9.24
C THR A 179 11.93 4.96 -8.27
N GLN A 180 11.94 6.27 -8.54
CA GLN A 180 12.55 7.26 -7.64
C GLN A 180 11.94 7.24 -6.23
N ILE A 181 10.62 7.15 -6.12
CA ILE A 181 9.94 7.07 -4.82
C ILE A 181 10.25 5.74 -4.12
N MET A 182 10.32 4.63 -4.87
CA MET A 182 10.69 3.32 -4.33
C MET A 182 12.13 3.33 -3.78
N ASP A 183 13.07 3.89 -4.54
CA ASP A 183 14.48 3.97 -4.15
C ASP A 183 14.68 4.91 -2.95
N GLU A 184 13.97 6.04 -2.90
CA GLU A 184 13.95 6.92 -1.73
C GLU A 184 13.38 6.22 -0.49
N TYR A 185 12.28 5.48 -0.65
CA TYR A 185 11.71 4.68 0.43
C TYR A 185 12.71 3.64 0.94
N LEU A 186 13.38 2.94 0.03
CA LEU A 186 14.40 1.93 0.35
C LEU A 186 15.61 2.53 1.07
N LEU A 187 16.03 3.73 0.69
CA LEU A 187 17.09 4.47 1.39
C LEU A 187 16.72 4.75 2.85
N PHE A 188 15.43 4.94 3.15
CA PHE A 188 14.96 5.23 4.49
C PHE A 188 14.52 4.01 5.29
N THR A 189 14.27 2.87 4.66
CA THR A 189 14.14 1.58 5.33
C THR A 189 15.52 0.98 5.57
N GLY A 190 15.88 0.69 6.82
CA GLY A 190 17.16 0.05 7.13
C GLY A 190 17.30 -1.31 6.44
N HIS A 191 18.53 -1.62 6.02
CA HIS A 191 18.92 -2.90 5.43
C HIS A 191 19.02 -4.01 6.47
#